data_AF-A0A842L4U7-F1
#
_entry.id   AF-A0A842L4U7-F1
#
_cell.length_a   1.000
_cell.length_b   1.000
_cell.length_c   1.000
_cell.angle_alpha   90.00
_cell.angle_beta   90.00
_cell.angle_gamma   90.00
#
_symmetry.space_group_name_H-M   'P 1'
#
loop_
_entity.id
_entity.type
_entity.pdbx_description
1 polymer ?
#
loop_
_entity_poly.entity_id
_entity_poly.type
_entity_poly.pdbx_seq_one_letter_code
_entity_poly.pdbx_strand_id
1 'polypeptide(L)'
;MKEVLEEIETRIKRLEAEIELIEERLKFLDRVGATSKYQILQRRTKTGELYIMFFVIWGFMGLTLLLYLKYKYSEILPFSLTPYIGAMMAFIIIPFLYYFFLSKQSEPENPINYLEKKERMARLALNRFYIPLKEALKHEKLKEIANRLLQGEVADAITELNEGDPKVMAYALYLYLNRDSVRPSEINEVVTLLKNKPLKKLLLTISEEKVSSPHT
;
A
#
# COMPACT_ATOMS: atom_id res chain seq x y z
N MET A 1 -32.25 9.40 -7.16
CA MET A 1 -31.67 9.70 -5.82
C MET A 1 -31.80 8.58 -4.79
N LYS A 2 -32.99 7.99 -4.54
CA LYS A 2 -33.13 6.90 -3.54
C LYS A 2 -32.21 5.70 -3.81
N GLU A 3 -32.14 5.26 -5.07
CA GLU A 3 -31.29 4.13 -5.49
C GLU A 3 -29.78 4.37 -5.29
N VAL A 4 -29.32 5.63 -5.39
CA VAL A 4 -27.91 5.99 -5.14
C VAL A 4 -27.59 5.85 -3.65
N LEU A 5 -28.50 6.31 -2.79
CA LEU A 5 -28.34 6.19 -1.33
C LEU A 5 -28.38 4.73 -0.87
N GLU A 6 -29.21 3.89 -1.49
CA GLU A 6 -29.25 2.45 -1.22
C GLU A 6 -27.94 1.75 -1.63
N GLU A 7 -27.37 2.12 -2.78
CA GLU A 7 -26.07 1.57 -3.20
C GLU A 7 -24.94 1.97 -2.24
N ILE A 8 -24.94 3.23 -1.78
CA ILE A 8 -23.99 3.71 -0.77
C ILE A 8 -24.16 2.94 0.54
N GLU A 9 -25.38 2.75 1.01
CA GLU A 9 -25.65 2.01 2.23
C GLU A 9 -25.25 0.53 2.12
N THR A 10 -25.50 -0.08 0.96
CA THR A 10 -25.05 -1.45 0.67
C THR A 10 -23.53 -1.55 0.73
N ARG A 11 -22.80 -0.58 0.17
CA ARG A 11 -21.33 -0.59 0.23
C ARG A 11 -20.80 -0.32 1.64
N ILE A 12 -21.44 0.56 2.40
CA ILE A 12 -21.14 0.80 3.83
C ILE A 12 -21.23 -0.50 4.62
N LYS A 13 -22.37 -1.21 4.54
CA LYS A 13 -22.57 -2.50 5.24
C LYS A 13 -21.52 -3.54 4.85
N ARG A 14 -21.12 -3.56 3.58
CA ARG A 14 -20.08 -4.47 3.09
C ARG A 14 -18.71 -4.14 3.67
N LEU A 15 -18.34 -2.86 3.74
CA LEU A 15 -17.08 -2.44 4.35
C LEU A 15 -17.07 -2.69 5.86
N GLU A 16 -18.19 -2.49 6.56
CA GLU A 16 -18.34 -2.83 7.98
C GLU A 16 -18.14 -4.33 8.21
N ALA A 17 -18.77 -5.19 7.40
CA ALA A 17 -18.57 -6.63 7.47
C ALA A 17 -17.13 -7.05 7.15
N GLU A 18 -16.48 -6.40 6.18
CA GLU A 18 -15.06 -6.62 5.88
C GLU A 18 -14.17 -6.28 7.08
N ILE A 19 -14.43 -5.16 7.77
CA ILE A 19 -13.71 -4.75 8.98
C ILE A 19 -13.92 -5.75 10.11
N GLU A 20 -15.17 -6.15 10.38
CA GLU A 20 -15.49 -7.11 11.45
C GLU A 20 -14.79 -8.45 11.24
N LEU A 21 -14.81 -8.99 10.01
CA LEU A 21 -14.12 -10.22 9.67
C LEU A 21 -12.60 -10.12 9.83
N ILE A 22 -12.01 -8.95 9.53
CA ILE A 22 -10.57 -8.72 9.73
C ILE A 22 -10.26 -8.65 11.23
N GLU A 23 -11.06 -7.93 12.02
CA GLU A 23 -10.90 -7.85 13.47
C GLU A 23 -10.99 -9.22 14.14
N GLU A 24 -11.96 -10.05 13.74
CA GLU A 24 -12.12 -11.40 14.26
C GLU A 24 -10.89 -12.26 13.93
N ARG A 25 -10.36 -12.16 12.70
CA ARG A 25 -9.14 -12.85 12.30
C ARG A 25 -7.93 -12.38 13.09
N LEU A 26 -7.78 -11.08 13.32
CA LEU A 26 -6.69 -10.52 14.13
C LEU A 26 -6.79 -11.01 15.58
N LYS A 27 -7.99 -10.95 16.19
CA LYS A 27 -8.24 -11.49 17.54
C LYS A 27 -7.95 -12.99 17.62
N PHE A 28 -8.28 -13.77 16.59
CA PHE A 28 -7.94 -15.18 16.52
C PHE A 28 -6.43 -15.41 16.46
N LEU A 29 -5.71 -14.66 15.62
CA LEU A 29 -4.25 -14.75 15.49
C LEU A 29 -3.54 -14.37 16.81
N ASP A 30 -4.06 -13.38 17.53
CA ASP A 30 -3.59 -13.01 18.87
C ASP A 30 -3.81 -14.14 19.88
N ARG A 31 -5.00 -14.75 19.91
CA ARG A 31 -5.31 -15.88 20.81
C ARG A 31 -4.42 -17.09 20.58
N VAL A 32 -4.06 -17.36 19.32
CA VAL A 32 -3.18 -18.48 18.94
C VAL A 32 -1.69 -18.15 19.20
N GLY A 33 -1.38 -16.91 19.63
CA GLY A 33 -0.01 -16.44 19.83
C GLY A 33 0.79 -16.33 18.53
N ALA A 34 0.11 -16.21 17.39
CA ALA A 34 0.76 -16.06 16.10
C ALA A 34 1.50 -14.73 16.02
N THR A 35 0.94 -13.65 16.58
CA THR A 35 1.57 -12.33 16.70
C THR A 35 2.96 -12.39 17.32
N SER A 36 3.12 -13.11 18.44
CA SER A 36 4.43 -13.25 19.10
C SER A 36 5.39 -14.09 18.27
N LYS A 37 4.94 -15.19 17.66
CA LYS A 37 5.77 -16.03 16.77
C LYS A 37 6.26 -15.26 15.54
N TYR A 38 5.41 -14.45 14.92
CA TYR A 38 5.79 -13.62 13.77
C TYR A 38 6.73 -12.47 14.15
N GLN A 39 6.51 -11.81 15.29
CA GLN A 39 7.45 -10.79 15.79
C GLN A 39 8.83 -11.38 16.09
N ILE A 40 8.90 -12.60 16.63
CA ILE A 40 10.16 -13.32 16.86
C ILE A 40 10.84 -13.67 15.54
N LEU A 41 10.08 -14.12 14.54
CA LEU A 41 10.60 -14.42 13.20
C LEU A 41 11.18 -13.18 12.53
N GLN A 42 10.48 -12.04 12.60
CA GLN A 42 10.92 -10.76 12.04
C GLN A 42 12.13 -10.17 12.77
N ARG A 43 12.29 -10.43 14.07
CA ARG A 43 13.53 -10.10 14.79
C ARG A 43 14.70 -10.98 14.35
N ARG A 44 14.47 -12.27 14.08
CA ARG A 44 15.53 -13.18 13.59
C ARG A 44 16.05 -12.77 12.22
N THR A 45 15.20 -12.33 11.30
CA THR A 45 15.65 -11.84 9.97
C THR A 45 16.54 -10.61 10.09
N LYS A 46 16.12 -9.60 10.86
CA LYS A 46 16.93 -8.39 11.15
C LYS A 46 18.24 -8.69 11.86
N THR A 47 18.25 -9.67 12.75
CA THR A 47 19.49 -10.08 13.42
C THR A 47 20.45 -10.73 12.43
N GLY A 48 19.95 -11.49 11.45
CA GLY A 48 20.73 -12.05 10.34
C GLY A 48 21.44 -10.98 9.52
N GLU A 49 20.78 -9.85 9.23
CA GLU A 49 21.39 -8.73 8.51
C GLU A 49 22.55 -8.09 9.29
N LEU A 50 22.38 -7.91 10.61
CA LEU A 50 23.45 -7.41 11.48
C LEU A 50 24.66 -8.34 11.51
N TYR A 51 24.45 -9.66 11.55
CA TYR A 51 25.54 -10.63 11.47
C TYR A 51 26.25 -10.57 10.12
N ILE A 52 25.52 -10.49 9.00
CA ILE A 52 26.11 -10.36 7.66
C ILE A 52 26.98 -9.09 7.58
N MET A 53 26.48 -7.95 8.07
CA MET A 53 27.23 -6.70 8.10
C MET A 53 28.50 -6.82 8.96
N PHE A 54 28.40 -7.44 10.13
CA PHE A 54 29.55 -7.71 11.00
C PHE A 54 30.61 -8.59 10.31
N PHE A 55 30.19 -9.68 9.65
CA PHE A 55 31.11 -10.56 8.91
C PHE A 55 31.79 -9.86 7.74
N VAL A 56 31.09 -8.99 7.03
CA VAL A 56 31.69 -8.19 5.95
C VAL A 56 32.75 -7.24 6.52
N ILE A 57 32.43 -6.47 7.57
CA ILE A 57 33.39 -5.54 8.21
C ILE A 57 34.60 -6.29 8.77
N TRP A 58 34.37 -7.40 9.48
CA TRP A 58 35.43 -8.25 10.03
C TRP A 58 36.30 -8.86 8.92
N GLY A 59 35.67 -9.30 7.83
CA GLY A 59 36.35 -9.81 6.64
C GLY A 59 37.26 -8.76 6.01
N PHE A 60 36.77 -7.53 5.86
CA PHE A 60 37.59 -6.40 5.38
C PHE A 60 38.79 -6.13 6.29
N MET A 61 38.60 -6.17 7.61
CA MET A 61 39.67 -5.94 8.58
C MET A 61 40.73 -7.05 8.53
N GLY A 62 40.33 -8.30 8.33
CA GLY A 62 41.26 -9.41 8.13
C GLY A 62 41.98 -9.34 6.77
N LEU A 63 41.30 -8.89 5.71
CA LEU A 63 41.90 -8.72 4.39
C LEU A 63 42.94 -7.59 4.37
N THR A 64 42.67 -6.46 5.01
CA THR A 64 43.65 -5.37 5.15
C THR A 64 44.87 -5.80 5.95
N LEU A 65 44.69 -6.59 7.01
CA LEU A 65 45.79 -7.16 7.79
C LEU A 65 46.65 -8.11 6.93
N LEU A 66 46.04 -9.00 6.15
CA LEU A 66 46.75 -9.93 5.26
C LEU A 66 47.52 -9.19 4.17
N LEU A 67 46.94 -8.14 3.58
CA LEU A 67 47.61 -7.30 2.59
C LEU A 67 48.77 -6.51 3.20
N TYR A 68 48.61 -6.00 4.43
CA TYR A 68 49.68 -5.33 5.16
C TYR A 68 50.85 -6.28 5.44
N LEU A 69 50.57 -7.50 5.91
CA LEU A 69 51.57 -8.54 6.15
C LEU A 69 52.29 -8.92 4.85
N LYS A 70 51.54 -9.10 3.76
CA LYS A 70 52.12 -9.38 2.44
C LYS A 70 53.01 -8.23 1.98
N TYR A 71 52.60 -6.97 2.11
CA TYR A 71 53.36 -5.84 1.61
C TYR A 71 54.62 -5.57 2.44
N LYS A 72 54.53 -5.68 3.77
CA LYS A 72 55.61 -5.31 4.69
C LYS A 72 56.60 -6.46 4.98
N TYR A 73 56.14 -7.70 4.94
CA TYR A 73 56.93 -8.87 5.34
C TYR A 73 57.06 -9.93 4.23
N SER A 74 56.82 -9.55 2.97
CA SER A 74 56.88 -10.48 1.82
C SER A 74 58.18 -11.26 1.72
N GLU A 75 59.29 -10.66 2.14
CA GLU A 75 60.64 -11.26 2.04
C GLU A 75 60.98 -12.18 3.22
N ILE A 76 60.24 -12.09 4.32
CA ILE A 76 60.50 -12.81 5.57
C ILE A 76 59.58 -14.04 5.73
N LEU A 77 58.43 -14.03 5.06
CA LEU A 77 57.42 -15.08 5.20
C LEU A 77 57.72 -16.28 4.28
N PRO A 78 57.89 -17.50 4.82
CA PRO A 78 58.28 -18.68 4.04
C PRO A 78 57.13 -19.30 3.22
N PHE A 79 55.96 -18.68 3.19
CA PHE A 79 54.77 -19.19 2.52
C PHE A 79 54.02 -18.09 1.74
N SER A 80 53.39 -18.48 0.63
CA SER A 80 52.60 -17.55 -0.20
C SER A 80 51.28 -17.21 0.50
N LEU A 81 51.05 -15.92 0.79
CA LEU A 81 49.79 -15.40 1.33
C LEU A 81 48.67 -15.26 0.29
N THR A 82 49.00 -15.42 -0.99
CA THR A 82 48.07 -15.26 -2.12
C THR A 82 46.82 -16.16 -2.04
N PRO A 83 46.91 -17.48 -1.75
CA PRO A 83 45.71 -18.32 -1.61
C PRO A 83 44.80 -17.89 -0.45
N TYR A 84 45.39 -17.38 0.64
CA TYR A 84 44.63 -16.89 1.80
C TYR A 84 43.87 -15.60 1.49
N ILE A 85 44.47 -14.69 0.71
CA ILE A 85 43.80 -13.48 0.21
C ILE A 85 42.62 -13.87 -0.69
N GLY A 86 42.80 -14.86 -1.57
CA GLY A 86 41.72 -15.39 -2.42
C GLY A 86 40.58 -16.01 -1.62
N ALA A 87 40.90 -16.81 -0.61
CA ALA A 87 39.90 -17.41 0.29
C ALA A 87 39.13 -16.33 1.09
N MET A 88 39.83 -15.30 1.56
CA MET A 88 39.22 -14.19 2.30
C MET A 88 38.32 -13.33 1.40
N MET A 89 38.71 -13.10 0.14
CA MET A 89 37.84 -12.48 -0.85
C MET A 89 36.57 -13.30 -1.09
N ALA A 90 36.68 -14.61 -1.28
CA ALA A 90 35.52 -15.47 -1.46
C ALA A 90 34.59 -15.42 -0.23
N PHE A 91 35.16 -15.39 0.98
CA PHE A 91 34.42 -15.27 2.23
C PHE A 91 33.63 -13.96 2.35
N ILE A 92 34.09 -12.86 1.76
CA ILE A 92 33.36 -11.58 1.73
C ILE A 92 32.33 -11.55 0.61
N ILE A 93 32.71 -12.03 -0.58
CA ILE A 93 31.91 -11.91 -1.80
C ILE A 93 30.69 -12.85 -1.77
N ILE A 94 30.83 -14.08 -1.26
CA ILE A 94 29.73 -15.06 -1.25
C ILE A 94 28.54 -14.58 -0.40
N PRO A 95 28.70 -14.15 0.87
CA PRO A 95 27.59 -13.62 1.67
C PRO A 95 27.01 -12.33 1.08
N PHE A 96 27.86 -11.48 0.49
CA PHE A 96 27.42 -10.24 -0.14
C PHE A 96 26.55 -10.51 -1.37
N LEU A 97 26.95 -11.43 -2.24
CA LEU A 97 26.14 -11.87 -3.38
C LEU A 97 24.85 -12.54 -2.91
N TYR A 98 24.92 -13.40 -1.89
CA TYR A 98 23.73 -14.01 -1.30
C TYR A 98 22.73 -12.96 -0.81
N TYR A 99 23.19 -11.95 -0.07
CA TYR A 99 22.34 -10.85 0.37
C TYR A 99 21.80 -10.05 -0.82
N PHE A 100 22.65 -9.61 -1.75
CA PHE A 100 22.23 -8.77 -2.87
C PHE A 100 21.20 -9.44 -3.80
N PHE A 101 21.34 -10.75 -4.03
CA PHE A 101 20.45 -11.51 -4.91
C PHE A 101 19.20 -12.06 -4.21
N LEU A 102 19.28 -12.50 -2.95
CA LEU A 102 18.11 -13.05 -2.24
C LEU A 102 17.37 -12.03 -1.37
N SER A 103 18.02 -11.00 -0.81
CA SER A 103 17.34 -9.96 -0.01
C SER A 103 16.40 -9.09 -0.87
N LYS A 104 16.61 -9.06 -2.18
CA LYS A 104 15.73 -8.36 -3.12
C LYS A 104 14.37 -9.04 -3.32
N GLN A 105 14.19 -10.28 -2.84
CA GLN A 105 12.84 -10.82 -2.64
C GLN A 105 12.25 -10.08 -1.44
N SER A 106 11.50 -9.02 -1.76
CA SER A 106 10.61 -8.28 -0.87
C SER A 106 10.19 -9.14 0.32
N GLU A 107 10.55 -8.73 1.54
CA GLU A 107 10.04 -9.36 2.76
C GLU A 107 8.54 -9.59 2.54
N PRO A 108 8.05 -10.85 2.57
CA PRO A 108 6.62 -11.08 2.43
C PRO A 108 5.96 -10.26 3.54
N GLU A 109 5.13 -9.27 3.15
CA GLU A 109 4.41 -8.44 4.09
C GLU A 109 3.80 -9.36 5.14
N ASN A 110 4.16 -9.13 6.41
CA ASN A 110 3.67 -9.96 7.51
C ASN A 110 2.14 -10.03 7.38
N PRO A 111 1.53 -11.24 7.32
CA PRO A 111 0.09 -11.38 7.14
C PRO A 111 -0.73 -10.57 8.14
N ILE A 112 -0.19 -10.35 9.34
CA ILE A 112 -0.80 -9.51 10.38
C ILE A 112 -0.75 -8.04 9.99
N ASN A 113 0.42 -7.52 9.58
CA ASN A 113 0.57 -6.14 9.13
C ASN A 113 -0.29 -5.85 7.90
N TYR A 114 -0.44 -6.81 6.99
CA TYR A 114 -1.32 -6.69 5.84
C TYR A 114 -2.80 -6.58 6.28
N LEU A 115 -3.24 -7.42 7.21
CA LEU A 115 -4.61 -7.36 7.75
C LEU A 115 -4.86 -6.04 8.50
N GLU A 116 -3.93 -5.59 9.35
CA GLU A 116 -4.02 -4.31 10.06
C GLU A 116 -4.06 -3.12 9.09
N LYS A 117 -3.19 -3.13 8.06
CA LYS A 117 -3.19 -2.10 7.00
C LYS A 117 -4.55 -2.08 6.30
N LYS A 118 -5.08 -3.24 5.94
CA LYS A 118 -6.37 -3.36 5.26
C LYS A 118 -7.53 -2.88 6.14
N GLU A 119 -7.55 -3.24 7.43
CA GLU A 119 -8.54 -2.75 8.40
C GLU A 119 -8.51 -1.22 8.50
N ARG A 120 -7.32 -0.64 8.67
CA ARG A 120 -7.11 0.81 8.79
C ARG A 120 -7.62 1.53 7.55
N MET A 121 -7.28 1.04 6.36
CA MET A 121 -7.74 1.64 5.10
C MET A 121 -9.26 1.53 4.94
N ALA A 122 -9.85 0.38 5.28
CA ALA A 122 -11.31 0.19 5.24
C ALA A 122 -12.03 1.18 6.18
N ARG A 123 -11.55 1.34 7.42
CA ARG A 123 -12.09 2.34 8.36
C ARG A 123 -11.95 3.76 7.85
N LEU A 124 -10.81 4.11 7.25
CA LEU A 124 -10.58 5.43 6.67
C LEU A 124 -11.56 5.72 5.52
N ALA A 125 -11.70 4.79 4.58
CA ALA A 125 -12.65 4.93 3.46
C ALA A 125 -14.10 5.03 3.95
N LEU A 126 -14.47 4.23 4.95
CA LEU A 126 -15.81 4.26 5.54
C LEU A 126 -16.11 5.63 6.19
N ASN A 127 -15.26 6.05 7.14
CA ASN A 127 -15.52 7.21 7.99
C ASN A 127 -15.25 8.54 7.30
N ARG A 128 -14.30 8.60 6.35
CA ARG A 128 -13.91 9.85 5.70
C ARG A 128 -14.49 10.04 4.30
N PHE A 129 -14.97 8.97 3.66
CA PHE A 129 -15.57 9.06 2.33
C PHE A 129 -17.04 8.63 2.32
N TYR A 130 -17.36 7.36 2.61
CA TYR A 130 -18.72 6.84 2.38
C TYR A 130 -19.79 7.41 3.31
N ILE A 131 -19.52 7.51 4.61
CA ILE A 131 -20.46 8.11 5.57
C ILE A 131 -20.67 9.60 5.25
N PRO A 132 -19.60 10.42 5.10
CA PRO A 132 -19.74 11.80 4.68
C PRO A 132 -20.46 11.95 3.34
N LEU A 133 -20.24 11.05 2.37
CA LEU A 133 -20.89 11.12 1.06
C LEU A 133 -22.40 10.94 1.20
N LYS A 134 -22.85 9.99 2.01
CA LYS A 134 -24.28 9.79 2.31
C LYS A 134 -24.92 11.04 2.92
N GLU A 135 -24.21 11.71 3.81
CA GLU A 135 -24.68 12.95 4.46
C GLU A 135 -24.65 14.15 3.51
N ALA A 136 -23.58 14.30 2.74
CA ALA A 136 -23.40 15.39 1.79
C ALA A 136 -24.40 15.35 0.63
N LEU A 137 -24.85 14.17 0.22
CA LEU A 137 -25.94 14.03 -0.76
C LEU A 137 -27.30 14.52 -0.22
N LYS A 138 -27.45 14.67 1.11
CA LYS A 138 -28.65 15.24 1.74
C LYS A 138 -28.53 16.74 2.04
N HIS A 139 -27.31 17.26 2.18
CA HIS A 139 -27.03 18.63 2.65
C HIS A 139 -26.08 19.44 1.75
N GLU A 140 -25.88 19.03 0.50
CA GLU A 140 -25.09 19.73 -0.54
C GLU A 140 -23.61 20.02 -0.20
N LYS A 141 -22.99 19.26 0.72
CA LYS A 141 -21.57 19.41 1.10
C LYS A 141 -20.58 18.60 0.23
N LEU A 142 -20.94 18.32 -1.03
CA LEU A 142 -20.18 17.39 -1.90
C LEU A 142 -18.81 17.94 -2.31
N LYS A 143 -18.64 19.27 -2.37
CA LYS A 143 -17.38 19.92 -2.77
C LYS A 143 -16.24 19.59 -1.81
N GLU A 144 -16.55 19.51 -0.52
CA GLU A 144 -15.57 19.18 0.52
C GLU A 144 -15.08 17.73 0.39
N ILE A 145 -15.98 16.81 0.02
CA ILE A 145 -15.65 15.39 -0.20
C ILE A 145 -14.80 15.22 -1.46
N ALA A 146 -15.12 15.93 -2.54
CA ALA A 146 -14.31 15.95 -3.74
C ALA A 146 -12.88 16.44 -3.45
N ASN A 147 -12.75 17.53 -2.67
CA ASN A 147 -11.44 18.03 -2.24
C ASN A 147 -10.67 16.98 -1.40
N ARG A 148 -11.35 16.29 -0.48
CA ARG A 148 -10.74 15.23 0.37
C ARG A 148 -10.29 14.02 -0.44
N LEU A 149 -10.96 13.70 -1.55
CA LEU A 149 -10.50 12.63 -2.46
C LEU A 149 -9.23 13.00 -3.24
N LEU A 150 -8.96 14.29 -3.42
CA LEU A 150 -7.75 14.79 -4.08
C LEU A 150 -6.55 14.90 -3.12
N GLN A 151 -6.77 14.82 -1.80
CA GLN A 151 -5.76 15.10 -0.79
C GLN A 151 -5.66 13.98 0.27
N GLY A 152 -4.45 13.45 0.45
CA GLY A 152 -4.06 12.71 1.67
C GLY A 152 -4.57 11.28 1.79
N GLU A 153 -4.71 10.83 3.05
CA GLU A 153 -4.91 9.44 3.48
C GLU A 153 -6.16 8.73 2.88
N VAL A 154 -7.15 9.50 2.42
CA VAL A 154 -8.38 8.96 1.83
C VAL A 154 -8.13 8.47 0.40
N ALA A 155 -7.31 9.18 -0.37
CA ALA A 155 -6.94 8.76 -1.72
C ALA A 155 -6.16 7.43 -1.69
N ASP A 156 -5.25 7.31 -0.72
CA ASP A 156 -4.50 6.08 -0.48
C ASP A 156 -5.43 4.93 -0.09
N ALA A 157 -6.37 5.16 0.82
CA ALA A 157 -7.35 4.15 1.23
C ALA A 157 -8.23 3.67 0.06
N ILE A 158 -8.70 4.57 -0.79
CA ILE A 158 -9.50 4.24 -1.99
C ILE A 158 -8.70 3.42 -3.00
N THR A 159 -7.42 3.75 -3.17
CA THR A 159 -6.52 3.05 -4.10
C THR A 159 -6.17 1.65 -3.58
N GLU A 160 -5.79 1.53 -2.30
CA GLU A 160 -5.45 0.27 -1.64
C GLU A 160 -6.63 -0.70 -1.57
N LEU A 161 -7.85 -0.19 -1.40
CA LEU A 161 -9.07 -1.01 -1.43
C LEU A 161 -9.59 -1.29 -2.84
N ASN A 162 -8.93 -0.76 -3.89
CA ASN A 162 -9.34 -0.88 -5.29
C ASN A 162 -10.78 -0.41 -5.55
N GLU A 163 -11.20 0.66 -4.86
CA GLU A 163 -12.53 1.26 -4.99
C GLU A 163 -12.69 2.12 -6.27
N GLY A 164 -11.56 2.51 -6.87
CA GLY A 164 -11.50 3.35 -8.06
C GLY A 164 -10.27 4.24 -8.06
N ASP A 165 -10.20 5.15 -9.04
CA ASP A 165 -9.21 6.23 -9.05
C ASP A 165 -9.79 7.42 -8.25
N PRO A 166 -9.13 7.87 -7.17
CA PRO A 166 -9.59 9.01 -6.37
C PRO A 166 -9.81 10.29 -7.17
N LYS A 167 -8.98 10.55 -8.20
CA LYS A 167 -9.10 11.74 -9.05
C LYS A 167 -10.35 11.67 -9.92
N VAL A 168 -10.62 10.50 -10.50
CA VAL A 168 -11.83 10.28 -11.30
C VAL A 168 -13.08 10.37 -10.41
N MET A 169 -13.02 9.84 -9.19
CA MET A 169 -14.11 9.95 -8.22
C MET A 169 -14.36 11.40 -7.79
N ALA A 170 -13.31 12.18 -7.55
CA ALA A 170 -13.43 13.61 -7.24
C ALA A 170 -14.03 14.38 -8.41
N TYR A 171 -13.56 14.11 -9.63
CA TYR A 171 -14.09 14.73 -10.84
C TYR A 171 -15.57 14.41 -11.06
N ALA A 172 -15.98 13.16 -10.83
CA ALA A 172 -17.38 12.77 -10.86
C ALA A 172 -18.25 13.59 -9.90
N LEU A 173 -17.76 13.87 -8.69
CA LEU A 173 -18.46 14.73 -7.74
C LEU A 173 -18.53 16.19 -8.20
N TYR A 174 -17.48 16.71 -8.84
CA TYR A 174 -17.52 18.06 -9.44
C TYR A 174 -18.47 18.15 -10.63
N LEU A 175 -18.54 17.12 -11.47
CA LEU A 175 -19.51 17.06 -12.56
C LEU A 175 -20.94 17.06 -12.01
N TYR A 176 -21.18 16.35 -10.91
CA TYR A 176 -22.47 16.37 -10.24
C TYR A 176 -22.84 17.76 -9.67
N LEU A 177 -21.86 18.45 -9.08
CA LEU A 177 -22.05 19.81 -8.57
C LEU A 177 -22.31 20.84 -9.67
N ASN A 178 -21.71 20.66 -10.85
CA ASN A 178 -21.86 21.56 -12.00
C ASN A 178 -22.82 20.97 -13.04
N ARG A 179 -23.81 20.18 -12.61
CA ARG A 179 -24.69 19.41 -13.50
C ARG A 179 -25.33 20.27 -14.59
N ASP A 180 -25.63 21.54 -14.34
CA ASP A 180 -26.32 22.40 -15.31
C ASP A 180 -25.41 22.80 -16.49
N SER A 181 -24.11 23.01 -16.26
CA SER A 181 -23.15 23.52 -17.26
C SER A 181 -22.37 22.43 -18.02
N VAL A 182 -22.43 21.18 -17.56
CA VAL A 182 -21.63 20.06 -18.12
C VAL A 182 -22.32 19.41 -19.32
N ARG A 183 -21.55 19.05 -20.35
CA ARG A 183 -22.08 18.35 -21.54
C ARG A 183 -22.38 16.87 -21.25
N PRO A 184 -23.46 16.28 -21.79
CA PRO A 184 -23.77 14.86 -21.60
C PRO A 184 -22.65 13.91 -22.05
N SER A 185 -21.87 14.28 -23.07
CA SER A 185 -20.73 13.51 -23.55
C SER A 185 -19.63 13.36 -22.49
N GLU A 186 -19.35 14.42 -21.75
CA GLU A 186 -18.35 14.47 -20.68
C GLU A 186 -18.76 13.58 -19.50
N ILE A 187 -20.07 13.54 -19.18
CA ILE A 187 -20.63 12.64 -18.17
C ILE A 187 -20.44 11.18 -18.58
N ASN A 188 -20.73 10.84 -19.84
CA ASN A 188 -20.60 9.48 -20.34
C ASN A 188 -19.15 8.99 -20.34
N GLU A 189 -18.18 9.83 -20.71
CA GLU A 189 -16.75 9.50 -20.63
C GLU A 189 -16.34 9.14 -19.20
N VAL A 190 -16.72 9.95 -18.20
CA VAL A 190 -16.37 9.70 -16.80
C VAL A 190 -17.07 8.45 -16.24
N VAL A 191 -18.32 8.21 -16.62
CA VAL A 191 -19.07 6.98 -16.27
C VAL A 191 -18.37 5.71 -16.75
N THR A 192 -17.64 5.76 -17.86
CA THR A 192 -16.87 4.60 -18.36
C THR A 192 -15.61 4.34 -17.54
N LEU A 193 -14.98 5.39 -17.00
CA LEU A 193 -13.76 5.33 -16.20
C LEU A 193 -14.03 5.00 -14.72
N LEU A 194 -15.24 5.28 -14.22
CA LEU A 194 -15.65 5.01 -12.84
C LEU A 194 -15.85 3.52 -12.57
N LYS A 195 -14.98 2.96 -11.71
CA LYS A 195 -15.19 1.65 -11.08
C LYS A 195 -16.21 1.71 -9.93
N ASN A 196 -16.31 2.85 -9.25
CA ASN A 196 -17.17 3.02 -8.08
C ASN A 196 -18.66 3.03 -8.47
N LYS A 197 -19.39 1.96 -8.09
CA LYS A 197 -20.81 1.78 -8.44
C LYS A 197 -21.72 2.92 -7.92
N PRO A 198 -21.64 3.35 -6.65
CA PRO A 198 -22.41 4.50 -6.16
C PRO A 198 -22.26 5.77 -7.01
N LEU A 199 -21.02 6.17 -7.30
CA LEU A 199 -20.76 7.39 -8.09
C LEU A 199 -21.16 7.23 -9.55
N LYS A 200 -21.06 6.02 -10.10
CA LYS A 200 -21.55 5.73 -11.44
C LYS A 200 -23.06 5.92 -11.55
N LYS A 201 -23.82 5.38 -10.60
CA LYS A 201 -25.29 5.58 -10.52
C LYS A 201 -25.64 7.06 -10.34
N LEU A 202 -24.88 7.79 -9.52
CA LEU A 202 -25.06 9.23 -9.32
C LEU A 202 -24.93 10.02 -10.64
N LEU A 203 -23.92 9.76 -11.46
CA LEU A 203 -23.77 10.43 -12.75
C LEU A 203 -24.83 10.03 -13.76
N LEU A 204 -25.25 8.76 -13.77
CA LEU A 204 -26.33 8.29 -14.64
C LEU A 204 -27.65 9.00 -14.36
N THR A 205 -27.98 9.29 -13.10
CA THR A 205 -29.19 10.05 -12.77
C THR A 205 -29.20 11.45 -13.38
N ILE A 206 -28.04 12.10 -13.52
CA ILE A 206 -27.96 13.41 -14.22
C ILE A 206 -28.13 13.24 -15.72
N SER A 207 -27.51 12.21 -16.31
CA SER A 207 -27.61 11.95 -17.74
C SER A 207 -29.07 11.71 -18.15
N GLU A 208 -29.81 10.94 -17.36
CA GLU A 208 -31.24 10.65 -17.60
C GLU A 208 -32.11 11.90 -17.45
N GLU A 209 -31.87 12.73 -16.43
CA GLU A 209 -32.56 14.02 -16.26
C GLU A 209 -32.36 14.95 -17.47
N LYS A 210 -31.12 15.05 -17.99
CA LYS A 210 -30.83 15.87 -19.19
C LYS A 210 -31.39 15.31 -20.48
N VAL A 211 -31.48 13.99 -20.62
CA VAL A 211 -32.11 13.35 -21.78
C VAL A 211 -33.64 13.50 -21.74
N SER A 212 -34.22 13.55 -20.54
CA SER A 212 -35.67 13.75 -20.34
C SER A 212 -36.15 15.20 -20.45
N SER A 213 -35.24 16.18 -20.32
CA SER A 213 -35.54 17.62 -20.45
C SER A 213 -34.85 18.22 -21.69
N PRO A 214 -35.31 17.96 -22.92
CA PRO A 214 -34.84 18.69 -24.08
C PRO A 214 -35.51 20.08 -24.06
N HIS A 215 -34.72 21.11 -23.78
CA HIS A 215 -35.07 22.54 -23.87
C HIS A 215 -36.06 23.10 -22.84
N THR A 216 -35.51 23.94 -21.96
CA THR A 216 -35.98 25.33 -21.79
C THR A 216 -34.78 26.24 -21.70
#